data_AF-A0A1F2K126-F1
#
_entry.id   AF-A0A1F2K126-F1
#
_cell.length_a   1.000
_cell.length_b   1.000
_cell.length_c   1.000
_cell.angle_alpha   90.00
_cell.angle_beta   90.00
_cell.angle_gamma   90.00
#
_symmetry.space_group_name_H-M   'P 1'
#
loop_
_entity.id
_entity.type
_entity.pdbx_description
1 polymer ?
#
loop_
_entity_poly.entity_id
_entity_poly.type
_entity_poly.pdbx_seq_one_letter_code
_entity_poly.pdbx_strand_id
1 'polypeptide(L)'
;MTKPPQLVSIEAEPRIGGTLLKWKLPSDNNYLYGQITYKKVGSKDPDKIYKINISSFADTMRIDGLINKYEYVFNVQLFNQDKKTSIGGDIISSNSVRPIVRPSEVTYFPNELTKIQVTDNMVETYTQENSEGPKKNLFDGDKNTYWHTAWSANTAPLPHWIQLNFPQEEEIGAIKYFFRQNNSDEAGRPKQWGIEISSDGQQWTRVFTSKDNLSTSNVAEEQSLAFDKNYKAKFFRLMILKNGGKSYTHLGEMNVYRMRSSIIDKEKEAEDNY
;
A
#
# COMPACT_ATOMS: atom_id res chain seq x y z
N MET A 1 5.40 -15.72 54.12
CA MET A 1 5.58 -15.76 52.64
C MET A 1 6.98 -15.30 52.31
N THR A 2 7.62 -15.93 51.34
CA THR A 2 8.94 -15.54 50.84
C THR A 2 8.81 -14.44 49.79
N LYS A 3 9.77 -13.52 49.78
CA LYS A 3 9.95 -12.56 48.69
C LYS A 3 10.06 -13.34 47.37
N PRO A 4 9.32 -12.98 46.32
CA PRO A 4 9.46 -13.65 45.03
C PRO A 4 10.86 -13.41 44.46
N PRO A 5 11.36 -14.32 43.60
CA PRO A 5 12.67 -14.17 42.96
C PRO A 5 12.75 -12.91 42.10
N GLN A 6 13.97 -12.49 41.79
CA GLN A 6 14.23 -11.37 40.91
C GLN A 6 14.23 -11.82 39.44
N LEU A 7 13.65 -11.01 38.56
CA LEU A 7 13.79 -11.19 37.11
C LEU A 7 15.25 -11.00 36.66
N VAL A 8 15.67 -11.74 35.64
CA VAL A 8 17.07 -11.70 35.18
C VAL A 8 17.34 -10.47 34.32
N SER A 9 16.44 -10.17 33.38
CA SER A 9 16.58 -9.03 32.48
C SER A 9 15.22 -8.63 31.91
N ILE A 10 15.13 -7.39 31.44
CA ILE A 10 14.03 -6.90 30.62
C ILE A 10 14.57 -6.00 29.51
N GLU A 11 14.00 -6.15 28.33
CA GLU A 11 14.30 -5.35 27.15
C GLU A 11 13.00 -4.88 26.48
N ALA A 12 13.03 -3.66 25.96
CA ALA A 12 11.93 -3.05 25.23
C ALA A 12 12.35 -2.78 23.77
N GLU A 13 11.67 -3.44 22.85
CA GLU A 13 11.89 -3.30 21.41
C GLU A 13 10.77 -2.48 20.75
N PRO A 14 11.10 -1.47 19.94
CA PRO A 14 10.09 -0.57 19.37
C PRO A 14 9.16 -1.29 18.38
N ARG A 15 7.88 -0.91 18.39
CA ARG A 15 6.84 -1.39 17.45
C ARG A 15 6.01 -0.20 16.96
N ILE A 16 5.30 -0.36 15.85
CA ILE A 16 4.39 0.69 15.35
C ILE A 16 3.37 1.02 16.45
N GLY A 17 3.38 2.27 16.91
CA GLY A 17 2.49 2.77 17.96
C GLY A 17 2.63 2.08 19.32
N GLY A 18 3.75 1.41 19.58
CA GLY A 18 3.94 0.61 20.79
C GLY A 18 5.35 0.07 21.01
N THR A 19 5.46 -0.91 21.89
CA THR A 19 6.69 -1.67 22.16
C THR A 19 6.38 -3.14 22.40
N LEU A 20 7.34 -4.01 22.12
CA LEU A 20 7.37 -5.39 22.62
C LEU A 20 8.33 -5.44 23.80
N LEU A 21 7.84 -5.82 24.97
CA LEU A 21 8.66 -6.16 26.13
C LEU A 21 9.02 -7.63 26.08
N LYS A 22 10.27 -7.93 26.40
CA LYS A 22 10.78 -9.29 26.60
C LYS A 22 11.54 -9.33 27.91
N TRP A 23 11.36 -10.37 28.71
CA TRP A 23 12.11 -10.56 29.94
C TRP A 23 12.48 -12.02 30.13
N LYS A 24 13.56 -12.26 30.88
CA LYS A 24 13.99 -13.61 31.21
C LYS A 24 13.50 -13.99 32.60
N LEU A 25 12.69 -15.05 32.65
CA LEU A 25 12.15 -15.60 33.89
C LEU A 25 13.28 -16.11 34.81
N PRO A 26 13.14 -15.97 36.14
CA PRO A 26 14.03 -16.62 37.09
C PRO A 26 13.95 -18.14 36.97
N SER A 27 15.03 -18.83 37.37
CA SER A 27 15.05 -20.29 37.46
C SER A 27 14.15 -20.83 38.58
N ASP A 28 13.92 -20.02 39.62
CA ASP A 28 12.94 -20.28 40.68
C ASP A 28 11.57 -19.76 40.24
N ASN A 29 10.54 -20.61 40.30
CA ASN A 29 9.17 -20.28 39.92
C ASN A 29 8.26 -19.94 41.12
N ASN A 30 8.84 -19.68 42.30
CA ASN A 30 8.13 -19.32 43.52
C ASN A 30 7.59 -17.87 43.50
N TYR A 31 6.76 -17.58 42.51
CA TYR A 31 5.97 -16.35 42.36
C TYR A 31 4.63 -16.65 41.68
N LEU A 32 3.60 -15.85 41.99
CA LEU A 32 2.26 -16.08 41.49
C LEU A 32 1.98 -15.35 40.17
N TYR A 33 2.43 -14.10 40.05
CA TYR A 33 2.26 -13.26 38.86
C TYR A 33 3.34 -12.19 38.79
N GLY A 34 3.49 -11.56 37.63
CA GLY A 34 4.26 -10.33 37.47
C GLY A 34 3.36 -9.13 37.22
N GLN A 35 3.88 -7.92 37.41
CA GLN A 35 3.20 -6.69 37.04
C GLN A 35 4.15 -5.79 36.27
N ILE A 36 3.72 -5.35 35.10
CA ILE A 36 4.37 -4.28 34.34
C ILE A 36 3.77 -2.95 34.79
N THR A 37 4.62 -1.95 35.03
CA THR A 37 4.19 -0.57 35.27
C THR A 37 4.93 0.42 34.38
N TYR A 38 4.22 1.45 33.91
CA TYR A 38 4.79 2.52 33.08
C TYR A 38 3.93 3.77 33.14
N LYS A 39 4.48 4.90 32.68
CA LYS A 39 3.76 6.16 32.49
C LYS A 39 3.58 6.45 31.01
N LYS A 40 2.41 6.97 30.63
CA LYS A 40 2.18 7.52 29.29
C LYS A 40 2.57 9.01 29.29
N VAL A 41 3.86 9.28 29.09
CA VAL A 41 4.42 10.63 29.08
C VAL A 41 3.67 11.48 28.05
N GLY A 42 3.09 12.61 28.47
CA GLY A 42 2.33 13.51 27.60
C GLY A 42 0.88 13.09 27.29
N SER A 43 0.35 12.06 27.94
CA SER A 43 -1.10 11.79 27.94
C SER A 43 -1.87 12.82 28.80
N LYS A 44 -3.21 12.81 28.74
CA LYS A 44 -4.08 13.67 29.58
C LYS A 44 -3.85 13.53 31.09
N ASP A 45 -3.25 12.42 31.52
CA ASP A 45 -2.88 12.17 32.91
C ASP A 45 -1.44 11.64 32.97
N PRO A 46 -0.43 12.53 32.88
CA PRO A 46 0.97 12.14 32.75
C PRO A 46 1.53 11.48 34.02
N ASP A 47 0.86 11.64 35.17
CA ASP A 47 1.26 11.03 36.43
C ASP A 47 0.63 9.67 36.68
N LYS A 48 -0.39 9.30 35.90
CA LYS A 48 -0.99 7.96 35.95
C LYS A 48 0.03 6.88 35.68
N ILE A 49 0.15 5.98 36.66
CA ILE A 49 0.90 4.74 36.52
C ILE A 49 -0.05 3.68 35.97
N TYR A 50 0.20 3.27 34.73
CA TYR A 50 -0.49 2.15 34.10
C TYR A 50 0.09 0.85 34.66
N LYS A 51 -0.77 -0.09 35.04
CA LYS A 51 -0.39 -1.38 35.63
C LYS A 51 -1.02 -2.51 34.83
N ILE A 52 -0.22 -3.50 34.47
CA ILE A 52 -0.67 -4.68 33.73
C ILE A 52 -0.17 -5.93 34.47
N ASN A 53 -1.09 -6.75 34.98
CA ASN A 53 -0.73 -8.05 35.54
C ASN A 53 -0.40 -9.02 34.40
N ILE A 54 0.68 -9.77 34.57
CA ILE A 54 1.19 -10.76 33.63
C ILE A 54 1.26 -12.12 34.30
N SER A 55 0.96 -13.17 33.52
CA SER A 55 1.08 -14.56 33.96
C SER A 55 2.50 -14.87 34.42
N SER A 56 2.65 -15.77 35.40
CA SER A 56 3.97 -16.23 35.82
C SER A 56 4.73 -16.96 34.71
N PHE A 57 4.03 -17.46 33.69
CA PHE A 57 4.60 -18.14 32.53
C PHE A 57 4.90 -17.20 31.36
N ALA A 58 4.49 -15.94 31.43
CA ALA A 58 4.75 -14.99 30.36
C ALA A 58 6.21 -14.49 30.44
N ASP A 59 6.88 -14.43 29.30
CA ASP A 59 8.21 -13.86 29.11
C ASP A 59 8.19 -12.66 28.13
N THR A 60 7.02 -12.36 27.58
CA THR A 60 6.83 -11.30 26.59
C THR A 60 5.47 -10.61 26.75
N MET A 61 5.40 -9.33 26.39
CA MET A 61 4.15 -8.55 26.35
C MET A 61 4.23 -7.42 25.32
N ARG A 62 3.21 -7.28 24.48
CA ARG A 62 3.06 -6.12 23.60
C ARG A 62 2.30 -5.01 24.32
N ILE A 63 2.82 -3.79 24.26
CA ILE A 63 2.15 -2.58 24.76
C ILE A 63 1.89 -1.64 23.59
N ASP A 64 0.62 -1.44 23.29
CA ASP A 64 0.14 -0.58 22.21
C ASP A 64 -0.38 0.77 22.71
N GLY A 65 -0.67 1.65 21.76
CA GLY A 65 -1.24 2.96 22.04
C GLY A 65 -0.26 3.87 22.76
N LEU A 66 1.02 3.82 22.37
CA LEU A 66 2.08 4.76 22.72
C LEU A 66 2.32 5.72 21.54
N ILE A 67 2.96 6.86 21.79
CA ILE A 67 3.21 7.91 20.81
C ILE A 67 4.71 8.05 20.58
N ASN A 68 5.14 8.07 19.31
CA ASN A 68 6.54 8.18 18.89
C ASN A 68 7.23 9.46 19.39
N LYS A 69 6.45 10.51 19.65
CA LYS A 69 6.93 11.78 20.24
C LYS A 69 7.69 11.60 21.55
N TYR A 70 7.33 10.59 22.35
CA TYR A 70 7.88 10.37 23.69
C TYR A 70 8.71 9.09 23.79
N GLU A 71 9.53 9.03 24.83
CA GLU A 71 10.25 7.83 25.23
C GLU A 71 9.64 7.24 26.50
N TYR A 72 9.77 5.92 26.63
CA TYR A 72 9.14 5.16 27.69
C TYR A 72 10.14 4.21 28.34
N VAL A 73 9.99 4.05 29.65
CA VAL A 73 10.67 3.04 30.45
C VAL A 73 9.61 2.21 31.15
N PHE A 74 9.79 0.90 31.15
CA PHE A 74 8.86 -0.06 31.73
C PHE A 74 9.50 -0.75 32.92
N ASN A 75 8.75 -0.86 34.00
CA ASN A 75 9.18 -1.52 35.21
C ASN A 75 8.44 -2.84 35.37
N VAL A 76 9.12 -3.91 35.73
CA VAL A 76 8.48 -5.20 36.05
C VAL A 76 8.83 -5.63 37.45
N GLN A 77 7.82 -6.10 38.17
CA GLN A 77 7.93 -6.61 39.53
C GLN A 77 7.15 -7.93 39.65
N LEU A 78 7.76 -8.96 40.24
CA LEU A 78 7.09 -10.23 40.54
C LEU A 78 6.42 -10.16 41.91
N PHE A 79 5.32 -10.90 42.08
CA PHE A 79 4.50 -10.90 43.30
C PHE A 79 4.16 -12.32 43.76
N ASN A 80 4.14 -12.49 45.08
CA ASN A 80 3.47 -13.59 45.77
C ASN A 80 2.22 -13.06 46.48
N GLN A 81 1.21 -13.91 46.67
CA GLN A 81 -0.04 -13.55 47.35
C GLN A 81 -0.43 -14.61 48.39
N ASP A 82 -0.83 -14.16 49.58
CA ASP A 82 -1.56 -14.98 50.56
C ASP A 82 -2.86 -14.27 50.86
N LYS A 83 -3.92 -15.05 51.14
CA LYS A 83 -5.34 -14.79 51.43
C LYS A 83 -5.92 -13.36 51.39
N LYS A 84 -5.18 -12.27 51.70
CA LYS A 84 -5.54 -10.85 51.49
C LYS A 84 -4.38 -9.87 51.19
N THR A 85 -3.11 -10.29 51.15
CA THR A 85 -1.93 -9.41 51.01
C THR A 85 -0.98 -9.91 49.91
N SER A 86 -0.49 -8.97 49.09
CA SER A 86 0.53 -9.23 48.07
C SER A 86 1.91 -8.76 48.57
N ILE A 87 2.95 -9.57 48.37
CA ILE A 87 4.35 -9.20 48.62
C ILE A 87 5.06 -9.08 47.26
N GLY A 88 5.58 -7.89 46.98
CA GLY A 88 6.36 -7.61 45.77
C GLY A 88 7.85 -7.91 45.96
N GLY A 89 8.48 -8.38 44.89
CA GLY A 89 9.94 -8.54 44.78
C GLY A 89 10.64 -7.25 44.37
N ASP A 90 11.84 -7.39 43.83
CA ASP A 90 12.59 -6.25 43.27
C ASP A 90 11.99 -5.78 41.95
N ILE A 91 12.15 -4.49 41.66
CA ILE A 91 11.73 -3.87 40.41
C ILE A 91 12.93 -3.85 39.45
N ILE A 92 12.72 -4.31 38.22
CA ILE A 92 13.67 -4.17 37.13
C ILE A 92 13.10 -3.25 36.05
N SER A 93 13.92 -2.36 35.50
CA SER A 93 13.53 -1.41 34.45
C SER A 93 14.09 -1.82 33.09
N SER A 94 13.30 -1.60 32.03
CA SER A 94 13.77 -1.73 30.65
C SER A 94 14.74 -0.62 30.26
N ASN A 95 15.40 -0.78 29.11
CA ASN A 95 15.96 0.35 28.37
C ASN A 95 14.87 1.39 28.03
N SER A 96 15.28 2.63 27.78
CA SER A 96 14.41 3.64 27.16
C SER A 96 14.05 3.17 25.75
N VAL A 97 12.78 3.30 25.37
CA VAL A 97 12.30 2.94 24.03
C VAL A 97 11.38 4.03 23.48
N ARG A 98 11.54 4.31 22.19
CA ARG A 98 10.64 5.16 21.42
C ARG A 98 9.85 4.29 20.44
N PRO A 99 8.50 4.31 20.47
CA PRO A 99 7.67 3.59 19.51
C PRO A 99 8.00 3.95 18.07
N ILE A 100 7.75 3.07 17.11
CA ILE A 100 7.81 3.41 15.68
C ILE A 100 6.57 4.23 15.31
N VAL A 101 6.75 5.30 14.53
CA VAL A 101 5.66 6.14 14.01
C VAL A 101 4.61 5.32 13.27
N ARG A 102 3.32 5.63 13.46
CA ARG A 102 2.25 5.03 12.66
C ARG A 102 2.33 5.57 11.23
N PRO A 103 2.37 4.69 10.20
CA PRO A 103 2.35 5.17 8.82
C PRO A 103 1.02 5.85 8.53
N SER A 104 1.03 6.86 7.66
CA SER A 104 -0.21 7.44 7.14
C SER A 104 -1.02 6.38 6.39
N GLU A 105 -2.33 6.44 6.54
CA GLU A 105 -3.26 5.61 5.79
C GLU A 105 -3.73 6.38 4.54
N VAL A 106 -3.67 5.75 3.38
CA VAL A 106 -4.13 6.35 2.11
C VAL A 106 -5.33 5.57 1.59
N THR A 107 -6.43 6.27 1.36
CA THR A 107 -7.65 5.72 0.77
C THR A 107 -7.84 6.30 -0.62
N TYR A 108 -8.00 5.44 -1.63
CA TYR A 108 -8.29 5.83 -3.01
C TYR A 108 -9.76 5.67 -3.34
N PHE A 109 -10.33 6.64 -4.08
CA PHE A 109 -11.75 6.67 -4.45
C PHE A 109 -11.88 6.40 -5.97
N PRO A 110 -12.08 5.14 -6.41
CA PRO A 110 -12.04 4.77 -7.83
C PRO A 110 -13.15 5.38 -8.69
N ASN A 111 -14.21 5.91 -8.06
CA ASN A 111 -15.32 6.58 -8.74
C ASN A 111 -15.13 8.12 -8.78
N GLU A 112 -14.12 8.66 -8.12
CA GLU A 112 -13.81 10.09 -8.10
C GLU A 112 -12.51 10.34 -8.89
N LEU A 113 -12.67 10.52 -10.20
CA LEU A 113 -11.57 10.56 -11.16
C LEU A 113 -11.31 11.97 -11.70
N THR A 114 -10.04 12.37 -11.72
CA THR A 114 -9.58 13.58 -12.41
C THR A 114 -8.86 13.18 -13.69
N LYS A 115 -9.39 13.61 -14.86
CA LYS A 115 -8.77 13.33 -16.16
C LYS A 115 -7.42 14.03 -16.26
N ILE A 116 -6.38 13.28 -16.65
CA ILE A 116 -5.05 13.80 -16.93
C ILE A 116 -4.99 14.16 -18.42
N GLN A 117 -4.46 15.34 -18.73
CA GLN A 117 -4.29 15.77 -20.10
C GLN A 117 -3.10 15.05 -20.73
N VAL A 118 -3.36 14.31 -21.81
CA VAL A 118 -2.35 13.62 -22.61
C VAL A 118 -2.42 14.18 -24.02
N THR A 119 -1.28 14.53 -24.57
CA THR A 119 -1.13 15.03 -25.94
C THR A 119 -0.28 14.07 -26.77
N ASP A 120 -0.43 14.10 -28.09
CA ASP A 120 0.24 13.16 -29.02
C ASP A 120 1.77 13.06 -28.81
N ASN A 121 2.43 14.18 -28.53
CA ASN A 121 3.88 14.21 -28.25
C ASN A 121 4.31 13.50 -26.95
N MET A 122 3.38 13.14 -26.08
CA MET A 122 3.64 12.35 -24.88
C MET A 122 3.51 10.85 -25.12
N VAL A 123 2.97 10.44 -26.28
CA VAL A 123 2.53 9.07 -26.53
C VAL A 123 3.49 8.37 -27.48
N GLU A 124 3.93 7.17 -27.09
CA GLU A 124 4.58 6.22 -27.99
C GLU A 124 3.85 4.88 -27.95
N THR A 125 4.00 4.09 -28.99
CA THR A 125 3.40 2.75 -29.08
C THR A 125 4.46 1.73 -29.48
N TYR A 126 4.29 0.48 -29.04
CA TYR A 126 5.29 -0.55 -29.32
C TYR A 126 5.46 -0.78 -30.83
N THR A 127 4.34 -0.96 -31.51
CA THR A 127 4.27 -1.02 -32.97
C THR A 127 3.14 -0.12 -33.45
N GLN A 128 3.24 0.32 -34.70
CA GLN A 128 2.28 1.22 -35.33
C GLN A 128 2.04 0.75 -36.76
N GLU A 129 0.77 0.63 -37.14
CA GLU A 129 0.41 0.38 -38.54
C GLU A 129 0.67 1.64 -39.38
N ASN A 130 1.19 1.45 -40.60
CA ASN A 130 1.63 2.56 -41.45
C ASN A 130 0.48 3.19 -42.25
N SER A 131 -0.52 2.40 -42.65
CA SER A 131 -1.59 2.85 -43.54
C SER A 131 -2.81 3.43 -42.81
N GLU A 132 -3.04 3.04 -41.56
CA GLU A 132 -4.22 3.41 -40.80
C GLU A 132 -3.97 3.41 -39.29
N GLY A 133 -4.94 3.95 -38.55
CA GLY A 133 -4.96 3.92 -37.10
C GLY A 133 -3.72 4.51 -36.39
N PRO A 134 -3.32 5.77 -36.66
CA PRO A 134 -2.15 6.39 -36.04
C PRO A 134 -2.34 6.57 -34.51
N LYS A 135 -1.24 6.50 -33.75
CA LYS A 135 -1.24 6.65 -32.28
C LYS A 135 -1.93 7.90 -31.75
N LYS A 136 -1.94 9.01 -32.50
CA LYS A 136 -2.62 10.25 -32.12
C LYS A 136 -4.12 10.06 -31.87
N ASN A 137 -4.74 9.08 -32.52
CA ASN A 137 -6.14 8.73 -32.37
C ASN A 137 -6.44 8.02 -31.02
N LEU A 138 -5.43 7.72 -30.20
CA LEU A 138 -5.67 7.20 -28.84
C LEU A 138 -6.21 8.27 -27.89
N PHE A 139 -6.01 9.56 -28.18
CA PHE A 139 -6.29 10.66 -27.26
C PHE A 139 -6.84 11.88 -28.01
N ASP A 140 -7.52 11.68 -29.15
CA ASP A 140 -8.02 12.78 -29.99
C ASP A 140 -9.42 13.25 -29.58
N GLY A 141 -10.06 12.55 -28.64
CA GLY A 141 -11.40 12.85 -28.15
C GLY A 141 -12.53 12.34 -29.06
N ASP A 142 -12.23 11.60 -30.13
CA ASP A 142 -13.21 11.03 -31.05
C ASP A 142 -13.14 9.50 -31.07
N LYS A 143 -14.04 8.86 -30.32
CA LYS A 143 -14.14 7.39 -30.28
C LYS A 143 -14.38 6.72 -31.64
N ASN A 144 -14.77 7.45 -32.69
CA ASN A 144 -15.00 6.90 -34.02
C ASN A 144 -13.71 6.80 -34.86
N THR A 145 -12.65 7.49 -34.47
CA THR A 145 -11.30 7.18 -34.95
C THR A 145 -10.77 5.96 -34.17
N TYR A 146 -9.56 5.53 -34.48
CA TYR A 146 -8.94 4.41 -33.78
C TYR A 146 -7.43 4.44 -33.94
N TRP A 147 -6.74 3.81 -33.00
CA TRP A 147 -5.36 3.37 -33.14
C TRP A 147 -5.30 1.87 -33.43
N HIS A 148 -4.31 1.47 -34.21
CA HIS A 148 -4.00 0.07 -34.50
C HIS A 148 -2.50 -0.19 -34.42
N THR A 149 -2.12 -1.22 -33.67
CA THR A 149 -0.75 -1.78 -33.77
C THR A 149 -0.47 -2.31 -35.17
N ALA A 150 0.80 -2.53 -35.50
CA ALA A 150 1.16 -3.12 -36.77
C ALA A 150 0.50 -4.51 -36.96
N TRP A 151 -0.24 -4.68 -38.05
CA TRP A 151 -0.87 -5.94 -38.43
C TRP A 151 -0.47 -6.42 -39.83
N SER A 152 0.05 -5.52 -40.68
CA SER A 152 0.45 -5.85 -42.06
C SER A 152 1.96 -6.07 -42.23
N ALA A 153 2.79 -5.20 -41.63
CA ALA A 153 4.25 -5.23 -41.71
C ALA A 153 4.86 -4.85 -40.35
N ASN A 154 6.04 -5.40 -40.00
CA ASN A 154 6.68 -5.20 -38.70
C ASN A 154 5.77 -5.58 -37.51
N THR A 155 4.98 -6.65 -37.68
CA THR A 155 4.12 -7.16 -36.62
C THR A 155 4.94 -7.76 -35.48
N ALA A 156 4.42 -7.65 -34.26
CA ALA A 156 5.04 -8.21 -33.07
C ALA A 156 3.98 -8.97 -32.24
N PRO A 157 4.35 -10.06 -31.54
CA PRO A 157 3.44 -10.70 -30.61
C PRO A 157 3.15 -9.82 -29.40
N LEU A 158 2.07 -10.13 -28.67
CA LEU A 158 1.83 -9.58 -27.34
C LEU A 158 2.99 -9.90 -26.38
N PRO A 159 3.23 -9.05 -25.35
CA PRO A 159 2.43 -7.89 -24.99
C PRO A 159 2.74 -6.66 -25.87
N HIS A 160 1.71 -5.84 -26.11
CA HIS A 160 1.87 -4.50 -26.68
C HIS A 160 1.87 -3.45 -25.57
N TRP A 161 2.41 -2.28 -25.84
CA TRP A 161 2.39 -1.17 -24.89
C TRP A 161 2.05 0.15 -25.56
N ILE A 162 1.37 1.00 -24.78
CA ILE A 162 1.20 2.43 -25.02
C ILE A 162 1.99 3.14 -23.93
N GLN A 163 3.04 3.86 -24.31
CA GLN A 163 3.92 4.57 -23.40
C GLN A 163 3.50 6.03 -23.28
N LEU A 164 3.47 6.52 -22.05
CA LEU A 164 3.18 7.91 -21.71
C LEU A 164 4.42 8.54 -21.08
N ASN A 165 4.87 9.65 -21.65
CA ASN A 165 6.06 10.39 -21.27
C ASN A 165 5.66 11.74 -20.69
N PHE A 166 5.53 11.83 -19.37
CA PHE A 166 5.18 13.09 -18.72
C PHE A 166 6.40 14.00 -18.54
N PRO A 167 6.24 15.33 -18.57
CA PRO A 167 7.35 16.26 -18.33
C PRO A 167 7.86 16.21 -16.88
N GLN A 168 6.97 15.90 -15.94
CA GLN A 168 7.24 15.74 -14.51
C GLN A 168 6.54 14.47 -13.99
N GLU A 169 6.79 14.09 -12.74
CA GLU A 169 6.08 12.97 -12.13
C GLU A 169 4.57 13.21 -12.13
N GLU A 170 3.83 12.22 -12.59
CA GLU A 170 2.38 12.20 -12.69
C GLU A 170 1.85 10.97 -11.94
N GLU A 171 0.59 11.02 -11.51
CA GLU A 171 -0.09 9.94 -10.80
C GLU A 171 -1.24 9.38 -11.61
N ILE A 172 -1.17 8.11 -12.01
CA ILE A 172 -2.26 7.44 -12.73
C ILE A 172 -2.84 6.35 -11.83
N GLY A 173 -4.16 6.39 -11.66
CA GLY A 173 -4.94 5.41 -10.89
C GLY A 173 -6.04 4.72 -11.69
N ALA A 174 -6.36 5.19 -12.89
CA ALA A 174 -7.33 4.53 -13.75
C ALA A 174 -7.11 4.86 -15.22
N ILE A 175 -7.61 3.98 -16.09
CA ILE A 175 -7.82 4.25 -17.50
C ILE A 175 -9.28 4.06 -17.87
N LYS A 176 -9.71 4.81 -18.88
CA LYS A 176 -10.92 4.51 -19.62
C LYS A 176 -10.62 4.43 -21.10
N TYR A 177 -11.32 3.60 -21.83
CA TYR A 177 -11.07 3.41 -23.25
C TYR A 177 -12.31 2.95 -23.99
N PHE A 178 -12.38 3.32 -25.26
CA PHE A 178 -13.33 2.75 -26.20
C PHE A 178 -12.64 1.69 -27.05
N PHE A 179 -13.38 0.64 -27.40
CA PHE A 179 -12.99 -0.24 -28.49
C PHE A 179 -13.17 0.47 -29.84
N ARG A 180 -12.48 0.01 -30.90
CA ARG A 180 -12.71 0.49 -32.28
C ARG A 180 -14.18 0.25 -32.66
N GLN A 181 -14.93 1.30 -33.01
CA GLN A 181 -16.39 1.25 -33.16
C GLN A 181 -16.86 0.44 -34.39
N ASN A 182 -16.24 0.68 -35.55
CA ASN A 182 -16.70 0.12 -36.83
C ASN A 182 -16.04 -1.24 -37.16
N ASN A 183 -15.75 -2.06 -36.15
CA ASN A 183 -15.02 -3.32 -36.32
C ASN A 183 -15.70 -4.50 -35.61
N SER A 184 -15.87 -5.61 -36.33
CA SER A 184 -16.33 -6.90 -35.80
C SER A 184 -15.21 -7.75 -35.19
N ASP A 185 -13.94 -7.36 -35.31
CA ASP A 185 -12.79 -8.08 -34.75
C ASP A 185 -12.64 -7.86 -33.25
N GLU A 186 -13.47 -8.59 -32.50
CA GLU A 186 -13.41 -8.71 -31.06
C GLU A 186 -12.10 -9.33 -30.57
N ALA A 187 -11.47 -10.20 -31.37
CA ALA A 187 -10.27 -10.92 -30.95
C ALA A 187 -9.05 -10.00 -30.79
N GLY A 188 -9.04 -8.83 -31.44
CA GLY A 188 -8.03 -7.80 -31.24
C GLY A 188 -8.25 -6.93 -29.99
N ARG A 189 -9.37 -7.06 -29.27
CA ARG A 189 -9.68 -6.20 -28.11
C ARG A 189 -8.91 -6.66 -26.86
N PRO A 190 -8.37 -5.72 -26.05
CA PRO A 190 -7.65 -6.05 -24.82
C PRO A 190 -8.52 -6.85 -23.82
N LYS A 191 -7.97 -7.94 -23.31
CA LYS A 191 -8.58 -8.79 -22.27
C LYS A 191 -7.83 -8.76 -20.95
N GLN A 192 -6.60 -8.25 -20.94
CA GLN A 192 -5.83 -8.06 -19.72
C GLN A 192 -4.84 -6.91 -19.90
N TRP A 193 -4.78 -6.04 -18.90
CA TRP A 193 -3.88 -4.89 -18.86
C TRP A 193 -2.80 -5.07 -17.79
N GLY A 194 -1.67 -4.43 -18.00
CA GLY A 194 -0.64 -4.22 -16.99
C GLY A 194 -0.14 -2.78 -17.00
N ILE A 195 0.46 -2.33 -15.91
CA ILE A 195 1.07 -1.00 -15.82
C ILE A 195 2.52 -1.16 -15.44
N GLU A 196 3.42 -0.67 -16.28
CA GLU A 196 4.81 -0.50 -15.92
C GLU A 196 5.11 0.97 -15.69
N ILE A 197 6.01 1.23 -14.74
CA ILE A 197 6.53 2.56 -14.48
C ILE A 197 8.04 2.59 -14.62
N SER A 198 8.55 3.77 -14.95
CA SER A 198 9.98 4.05 -15.00
C SER A 198 10.26 5.48 -14.57
N SER A 199 11.40 5.69 -13.90
CA SER A 199 11.94 7.01 -13.57
C SER A 199 12.89 7.55 -14.63
N ASP A 200 13.54 6.66 -15.41
CA ASP A 200 14.60 6.98 -16.38
C ASP A 200 14.24 6.68 -17.84
N GLY A 201 13.09 6.03 -18.08
CA GLY A 201 12.62 5.59 -19.39
C GLY A 201 13.31 4.33 -19.92
N GLN A 202 14.24 3.75 -19.16
CA GLN A 202 15.07 2.62 -19.55
C GLN A 202 14.74 1.37 -18.72
N GLN A 203 14.67 1.51 -17.40
CA GLN A 203 14.35 0.43 -16.48
C GLN A 203 12.87 0.49 -16.12
N TRP A 204 12.15 -0.61 -16.39
CA TRP A 204 10.71 -0.68 -16.25
C TRP A 204 10.32 -1.72 -15.20
N THR A 205 9.40 -1.34 -14.30
CA THR A 205 8.84 -2.25 -13.30
C THR A 205 7.34 -2.38 -13.48
N ARG A 206 6.84 -3.61 -13.64
CA ARG A 206 5.41 -3.90 -13.62
C ARG A 206 4.87 -3.72 -12.20
N VAL A 207 3.96 -2.76 -12.04
CA VAL A 207 3.40 -2.41 -10.72
C VAL A 207 1.93 -2.81 -10.57
N PHE A 208 1.21 -2.99 -11.68
CA PHE A 208 -0.17 -3.44 -11.68
C PHE A 208 -0.43 -4.47 -12.78
N THR A 209 -1.34 -5.40 -12.52
CA THR A 209 -1.92 -6.32 -13.51
C THR A 209 -3.41 -6.45 -13.23
N SER A 210 -4.24 -6.23 -14.25
CA SER A 210 -5.69 -6.35 -14.11
C SER A 210 -6.12 -7.81 -13.94
N LYS A 211 -7.41 -7.99 -13.60
CA LYS A 211 -8.07 -9.28 -13.81
C LYS A 211 -7.89 -9.72 -15.27
N ASP A 212 -7.74 -11.02 -15.45
CA ASP A 212 -7.71 -11.64 -16.78
C ASP A 212 -9.13 -11.72 -17.36
N ASN A 213 -9.24 -11.94 -18.68
CA ASN A 213 -10.50 -12.11 -19.40
C ASN A 213 -11.51 -10.99 -19.18
N LEU A 214 -11.05 -9.73 -19.20
CA LEU A 214 -11.93 -8.57 -19.24
C LEU A 214 -12.92 -8.70 -20.42
N SER A 215 -14.13 -8.16 -20.21
CA SER A 215 -15.18 -8.16 -21.22
C SER A 215 -14.73 -7.40 -22.46
N THR A 216 -15.01 -7.99 -23.63
CA THR A 216 -14.74 -7.41 -24.95
C THR A 216 -16.04 -7.04 -25.69
N SER A 217 -17.19 -7.19 -25.02
CA SER A 217 -18.53 -6.86 -25.53
C SER A 217 -18.83 -5.36 -25.45
N ASN A 218 -20.00 -4.95 -25.96
CA ASN A 218 -20.50 -3.56 -25.91
C ASN A 218 -19.55 -2.52 -26.48
N VAL A 219 -19.23 -2.65 -27.77
CA VAL A 219 -18.30 -1.75 -28.48
C VAL A 219 -18.62 -0.26 -28.30
N ALA A 220 -19.89 0.09 -28.17
CA ALA A 220 -20.34 1.48 -28.04
C ALA A 220 -20.07 2.10 -26.66
N GLU A 221 -19.82 1.28 -25.63
CA GLU A 221 -19.63 1.71 -24.24
C GLU A 221 -18.17 2.02 -23.92
N GLU A 222 -17.97 3.03 -23.08
CA GLU A 222 -16.67 3.34 -22.49
C GLU A 222 -16.32 2.27 -21.46
N GLN A 223 -15.20 1.58 -21.67
CA GLN A 223 -14.66 0.64 -20.71
C GLN A 223 -13.90 1.40 -19.64
N SER A 224 -13.98 0.96 -18.39
CA SER A 224 -13.28 1.57 -17.26
C SER A 224 -12.44 0.52 -16.53
N LEU A 225 -11.21 0.87 -16.19
CA LEU A 225 -10.31 0.05 -15.40
C LEU A 225 -9.62 0.92 -14.35
N ALA A 226 -10.04 0.78 -13.09
CA ALA A 226 -9.32 1.32 -11.95
C ALA A 226 -8.18 0.39 -11.54
N PHE A 227 -7.09 0.98 -11.07
CA PHE A 227 -5.98 0.28 -10.44
C PHE A 227 -6.24 0.13 -8.93
N ASP A 228 -5.32 -0.53 -8.21
CA ASP A 228 -5.38 -0.67 -6.74
C ASP A 228 -4.97 0.60 -6.00
N LYS A 229 -4.21 1.49 -6.64
CA LYS A 229 -3.79 2.79 -6.12
C LYS A 229 -3.38 3.73 -7.26
N ASN A 230 -3.11 4.99 -6.93
CA ASN A 230 -2.35 5.86 -7.84
C ASN A 230 -0.89 5.41 -7.87
N TYR A 231 -0.37 5.16 -9.07
CA TYR A 231 1.05 4.95 -9.31
C TYR A 231 1.69 6.25 -9.76
N LYS A 232 2.82 6.61 -9.14
CA LYS A 232 3.55 7.84 -9.42
C LYS A 232 4.82 7.56 -10.22
N ALA A 233 4.96 8.20 -11.38
CA ALA A 233 6.15 8.08 -12.21
C ALA A 233 6.22 9.18 -13.28
N LYS A 234 7.37 9.32 -13.93
CA LYS A 234 7.51 10.17 -15.13
C LYS A 234 7.09 9.42 -16.40
N PHE A 235 7.41 8.13 -16.46
CA PHE A 235 7.15 7.29 -17.62
C PHE A 235 6.24 6.13 -17.23
N PHE A 236 5.20 5.90 -18.01
CA PHE A 236 4.27 4.80 -17.84
C PHE A 236 4.19 3.98 -19.12
N ARG A 237 4.02 2.66 -19.00
CA ARG A 237 3.54 1.81 -20.09
C ARG A 237 2.23 1.16 -19.68
N LEU A 238 1.19 1.47 -20.43
CA LEU A 238 -0.08 0.78 -20.41
C LEU A 238 0.06 -0.46 -21.30
N MET A 239 0.31 -1.60 -20.65
CA MET A 239 0.58 -2.87 -21.31
C MET A 239 -0.74 -3.57 -21.64
N ILE A 240 -0.90 -4.01 -22.88
CA ILE A 240 -1.96 -4.94 -23.28
C ILE A 240 -1.32 -6.33 -23.27
N LEU A 241 -1.65 -7.12 -22.24
CA LEU A 241 -0.99 -8.40 -21.96
C LEU A 241 -1.64 -9.56 -22.71
N LYS A 242 -2.97 -9.50 -22.89
CA LYS A 242 -3.76 -10.51 -23.57
C LYS A 242 -4.88 -9.86 -24.37
N ASN A 243 -5.28 -10.54 -25.44
CA ASN A 243 -6.48 -10.28 -26.23
C ASN A 243 -7.12 -11.64 -26.60
N GLY A 244 -8.01 -11.68 -27.59
CA GLY A 244 -8.64 -12.90 -28.10
C GLY A 244 -7.77 -13.77 -29.03
N GLY A 245 -6.44 -13.72 -28.91
CA GLY A 245 -5.50 -14.57 -29.66
C GLY A 245 -4.91 -13.94 -30.93
N LYS A 246 -4.94 -12.61 -31.04
CA LYS A 246 -4.31 -11.87 -32.15
C LYS A 246 -2.92 -11.40 -31.76
N SER A 247 -2.02 -11.31 -32.74
CA SER A 247 -0.73 -10.63 -32.55
C SER A 247 -0.89 -9.13 -32.40
N TYR A 248 -1.96 -8.53 -32.92
CA TYR A 248 -2.24 -7.09 -32.90
C TYR A 248 -3.36 -6.74 -31.90
N THR A 249 -3.46 -5.46 -31.57
CA THR A 249 -4.56 -4.84 -30.84
C THR A 249 -4.95 -3.50 -31.45
N HIS A 250 -6.16 -3.05 -31.15
CA HIS A 250 -6.72 -1.76 -31.57
C HIS A 250 -7.61 -1.16 -30.47
N LEU A 251 -7.72 0.17 -30.47
CA LEU A 251 -8.54 0.94 -29.53
C LEU A 251 -9.15 2.13 -30.27
N GLY A 252 -10.36 2.53 -29.90
CA GLY A 252 -11.04 3.69 -30.47
C GLY A 252 -10.53 5.00 -29.87
N GLU A 253 -10.46 5.07 -28.54
CA GLU A 253 -10.03 6.24 -27.78
C GLU A 253 -9.59 5.76 -26.39
N MET A 254 -8.74 6.52 -25.71
CA MET A 254 -8.27 6.24 -24.36
C MET A 254 -8.11 7.52 -23.55
N ASN A 255 -8.32 7.40 -22.24
CA ASN A 255 -8.18 8.48 -21.28
C ASN A 255 -7.51 7.93 -20.02
N VAL A 256 -6.59 8.70 -19.45
CA VAL A 256 -5.92 8.38 -18.19
C VAL A 256 -6.41 9.30 -17.07
N TYR A 257 -6.52 8.76 -15.88
CA TYR A 257 -7.09 9.46 -14.73
C TYR A 257 -6.26 9.25 -13.48
N ARG A 258 -6.23 10.29 -12.66
CA ARG A 258 -5.81 10.22 -11.26
C ARG A 258 -7.04 9.93 -10.40
N MET A 259 -6.97 8.95 -9.50
CA MET A 259 -8.01 8.80 -8.48
C MET A 259 -7.84 9.86 -7.41
N ARG A 260 -8.94 10.42 -6.90
CA ARG A 260 -8.89 11.16 -5.65
C ARG A 260 -8.35 10.23 -4.56
N SER A 261 -7.50 10.76 -3.70
CA SER A 261 -7.06 10.09 -2.48
C SER A 261 -7.33 10.94 -1.23
N SER A 262 -7.51 10.28 -0.10
CA SER A 262 -7.47 10.89 1.23
C SER A 262 -6.30 10.31 2.00
N ILE A 263 -5.59 11.15 2.75
CA ILE A 263 -4.46 10.75 3.58
C ILE A 263 -4.81 11.05 5.03
N ILE A 264 -4.72 10.04 5.89
CA ILE A 264 -4.92 10.18 7.33
C ILE A 264 -3.57 9.98 8.02
N ASP A 265 -3.11 11.00 8.72
CA ASP A 265 -1.95 10.89 9.61
C ASP A 265 -2.37 10.15 10.88
N LYS A 266 -2.04 8.85 10.91
CA LYS A 266 -2.39 7.97 12.03
C LYS A 266 -1.60 8.27 13.30
N GLU A 267 -0.42 8.88 13.20
CA GLU A 267 0.30 9.30 14.39
C GLU A 267 -0.37 10.53 14.98
N LYS A 268 -0.74 11.50 14.15
CA LYS A 268 -1.48 12.69 14.60
C LYS A 268 -2.83 12.33 15.24
N GLU A 269 -3.58 11.41 14.64
CA GLU A 269 -4.83 10.91 15.21
C GLU A 269 -4.61 10.24 16.58
N ALA A 270 -3.52 9.49 16.74
CA ALA A 270 -3.17 8.90 18.01
C ALA A 270 -2.77 9.96 19.05
N GLU A 271 -2.02 11.00 18.66
CA GLU A 271 -1.64 12.12 19.52
C GLU A 271 -2.85 12.89 20.04
N ASP A 272 -3.84 13.16 19.19
CA ASP A 272 -5.06 13.89 19.58
C ASP A 272 -5.93 13.12 20.59
N ASN A 273 -5.80 11.79 20.58
CA ASN A 273 -6.57 10.88 21.44
C ASN A 273 -5.77 10.33 22.64
N TYR A 274 -4.53 10.79 22.84
CA TYR A 274 -3.59 10.25 23.83
C TYR A 274 -3.88 10.66 25.28
#